data_AF-A0A838HJR0-F1
#
_entry.id   AF-A0A838HJR0-F1
#
_cell.length_a   1.000
_cell.length_b   1.000
_cell.length_c   1.000
_cell.angle_alpha   90.00
_cell.angle_beta   90.00
_cell.angle_gamma   90.00
#
_symmetry.space_group_name_H-M   'P 1'
#
loop_
_entity.id
_entity.type
_entity.pdbx_description
1 polymer ?
#
loop_
_entity_poly.entity_id
_entity_poly.type
_entity_poly.pdbx_seq_one_letter_code
_entity_poly.pdbx_strand_id
1 'polypeptide(L)'
;MLEALRGEKSVAEICQTRGISQSTFFTWKEQFLRGASEYLEHGGMSASERAARVEVRQLEKALARETLDKHIIGEALEKLRDPRWRERGESSE
;
A
#
# COMPACT_ATOMS: atom_id res chain seq x y z
N MET A 1 -19.12 24.97 -3.98
CA MET A 1 -19.51 23.55 -4.12
C MET A 1 -19.85 22.92 -2.78
N LEU A 2 -18.95 22.96 -1.77
CA LEU A 2 -19.30 22.49 -0.42
C LEU A 2 -20.50 23.25 0.18
N GLU A 3 -20.60 24.56 -0.08
CA GLU A 3 -21.76 25.39 0.27
C GLU A 3 -23.08 24.84 -0.33
N ALA A 4 -23.03 24.24 -1.53
CA ALA A 4 -24.20 23.60 -2.15
C ALA A 4 -24.55 22.28 -1.48
N LEU A 5 -23.53 21.47 -1.16
CA LEU A 5 -23.69 20.18 -0.51
C LEU A 5 -24.20 20.32 0.94
N ARG A 6 -23.84 21.44 1.59
CA ARG A 6 -24.35 21.82 2.92
C ARG A 6 -25.71 22.53 2.88
N GLY A 7 -26.21 22.88 1.69
CA GLY A 7 -27.49 23.60 1.53
C GLY A 7 -27.43 25.08 1.90
N GLU A 8 -26.24 25.66 2.07
CA GLU A 8 -26.03 27.06 2.46
C GLU A 8 -26.30 28.03 1.30
N LYS A 9 -26.03 27.61 0.06
CA LYS A 9 -26.25 28.39 -1.17
C LYS A 9 -26.79 27.50 -2.28
N SER A 10 -27.68 28.06 -3.09
CA SER A 10 -28.21 27.38 -4.27
C SER A 10 -27.12 27.21 -5.35
N VAL A 11 -27.32 26.25 -6.24
CA VAL A 11 -26.42 26.02 -7.39
C VAL A 11 -26.32 27.28 -8.26
N ALA A 12 -27.43 28.00 -8.45
CA ALA A 12 -27.48 29.22 -9.25
C ALA A 12 -26.63 30.34 -8.65
N GLU A 13 -26.75 30.60 -7.34
CA GLU A 13 -25.95 31.61 -6.63
C GLU A 13 -24.45 31.29 -6.71
N ILE A 14 -24.09 30.01 -6.58
CA ILE A 14 -22.69 29.56 -6.69
C ILE A 14 -22.16 29.75 -8.11
N CYS A 15 -22.93 29.39 -9.13
CA CYS A 15 -22.55 29.56 -10.53
C CYS A 15 -22.35 31.04 -10.87
N GLN A 16 -23.25 31.92 -10.40
CA GLN A 16 -23.16 33.36 -10.62
C GLN A 16 -21.96 33.98 -9.89
N THR A 17 -21.77 33.66 -8.61
CA THR A 17 -20.68 34.20 -7.80
C THR A 17 -19.30 33.76 -8.31
N ARG A 18 -19.19 32.55 -8.85
CA ARG A 18 -17.92 31.99 -9.32
C ARG A 18 -17.71 32.11 -10.83
N GLY A 19 -18.67 32.65 -11.58
CA GLY A 19 -18.59 32.80 -13.03
C GLY A 19 -18.47 31.47 -13.77
N ILE A 20 -19.08 30.39 -13.27
CA ILE A 20 -19.06 29.06 -13.89
C ILE A 20 -20.45 28.69 -14.43
N SER A 21 -20.49 27.87 -15.47
CA SER A 21 -21.76 27.30 -15.94
C SER A 21 -22.28 26.21 -14.99
N GLN A 22 -23.58 25.97 -15.02
CA GLN A 22 -24.18 24.86 -14.27
C GLN A 22 -23.66 23.50 -14.74
N SER A 23 -23.37 23.32 -16.03
CA SER A 23 -22.81 22.07 -16.54
C SER A 23 -21.44 21.78 -15.91
N THR A 24 -20.55 22.77 -15.86
CA THR A 24 -19.25 22.65 -15.18
C THR A 24 -19.42 22.33 -13.69
N PHE A 25 -20.38 22.97 -13.02
CA PHE A 25 -20.68 22.67 -11.62
C PHE A 25 -21.09 21.20 -11.43
N PHE A 26 -22.00 20.67 -12.25
CA PHE A 26 -22.44 19.28 -12.10
C PHE A 26 -21.33 18.28 -12.42
N THR A 27 -20.50 18.54 -13.43
CA THR A 27 -19.32 17.70 -13.74
C THR A 27 -18.35 17.65 -12.55
N TRP A 28 -18.04 18.79 -11.94
CA TRP A 28 -17.17 18.83 -10.77
C TRP A 28 -17.80 18.15 -9.56
N LYS A 29 -19.13 18.27 -9.37
CA LYS A 29 -19.85 17.62 -8.28
C LYS A 29 -19.74 16.10 -8.39
N GLU A 30 -19.93 15.58 -9.59
CA GLU A 30 -19.80 14.15 -9.87
C GLU A 30 -18.38 13.65 -9.60
N GLN A 31 -17.36 14.35 -10.11
CA GLN A 31 -15.96 14.00 -9.86
C GLN A 31 -15.61 14.05 -8.37
N PHE A 32 -16.09 15.06 -7.66
CA PHE A 32 -15.90 15.20 -6.22
C PHE A 32 -16.54 14.03 -5.45
N LEU A 33 -17.80 13.69 -5.75
CA LEU A 33 -18.51 12.59 -5.07
C LEU A 33 -17.87 11.24 -5.35
N ARG A 34 -17.42 10.99 -6.60
CA ARG A 34 -16.68 9.78 -6.94
C ARG A 34 -15.39 9.68 -6.14
N GLY A 35 -14.59 10.73 -6.12
CA GLY A 35 -13.34 10.77 -5.34
C GLY A 35 -13.58 10.64 -3.83
N ALA A 36 -14.66 11.23 -3.32
CA ALA A 36 -15.04 11.09 -1.92
C ALA A 36 -15.47 9.64 -1.57
N SER A 37 -16.21 8.97 -2.46
CA SER A 37 -16.57 7.57 -2.28
C SER A 37 -15.32 6.68 -2.23
N GLU A 38 -14.43 6.83 -3.22
CA GLU A 38 -13.16 6.09 -3.25
C GLU A 38 -12.31 6.36 -1.99
N TYR A 39 -12.27 7.62 -1.53
CA TYR A 39 -11.56 7.99 -0.31
C TYR A 39 -12.16 7.29 0.92
N LEU A 40 -13.48 7.27 1.06
CA LEU A 40 -14.17 6.66 2.21
C LEU A 40 -14.04 5.12 2.20
N GLU A 41 -14.22 4.48 1.04
CA GLU A 41 -14.10 3.03 0.89
C GLU A 41 -12.69 2.52 1.18
N HIS A 42 -11.69 3.35 0.90
CA HIS A 42 -10.29 2.96 1.00
C HIS A 42 -9.53 3.62 2.15
N GLY A 43 -10.25 4.19 3.11
CA GLY A 43 -9.67 4.75 4.33
C GLY A 43 -8.69 5.90 4.07
N GLY A 44 -8.92 6.67 3.02
CA GLY A 44 -8.13 7.82 2.63
C GLY A 44 -6.81 7.52 1.91
N MET A 45 -6.54 6.25 1.60
CA MET A 45 -5.37 5.89 0.81
C MET A 45 -5.68 6.02 -0.67
N SER A 46 -4.80 6.68 -1.41
CA SER A 46 -4.84 6.68 -2.87
C SER A 46 -4.60 5.25 -3.42
N ALA A 47 -5.03 5.00 -4.65
CA ALA A 47 -4.78 3.71 -5.32
C ALA A 47 -3.28 3.40 -5.40
N SER A 48 -2.44 4.42 -5.63
CA SER A 48 -0.99 4.29 -5.66
C SER A 48 -0.41 3.88 -4.30
N GLU A 49 -0.85 4.50 -3.20
CA GLU A 49 -0.42 4.11 -1.85
C GLU A 49 -0.82 2.68 -1.50
N ARG A 50 -2.03 2.26 -1.91
CA ARG A 50 -2.47 0.87 -1.71
C ARG A 50 -1.57 -0.11 -2.46
N ALA A 51 -1.28 0.17 -3.73
CA ALA A 51 -0.37 -0.64 -4.53
C ALA A 51 1.02 -0.70 -3.91
N ALA A 52 1.59 0.45 -3.52
CA ALA A 52 2.89 0.52 -2.85
C ALA A 52 2.93 -0.33 -1.56
N ARG A 53 1.86 -0.30 -0.74
CA ARG A 53 1.78 -1.14 0.46
C ARG A 53 1.74 -2.64 0.16
N VAL A 54 1.11 -3.04 -0.95
CA VAL A 54 1.13 -4.44 -1.38
C VAL A 54 2.54 -4.83 -1.77
N GLU A 55 3.20 -4.03 -2.61
CA GLU A 55 4.58 -4.27 -3.06
C GLU A 55 5.56 -4.35 -1.89
N VAL A 56 5.49 -3.40 -0.94
CA VAL A 56 6.34 -3.41 0.26
C VAL A 56 6.16 -4.73 1.03
N ARG A 57 4.93 -5.18 1.25
CA ARG A 57 4.67 -6.46 1.93
C ARG A 57 5.21 -7.66 1.16
N GLN A 58 5.17 -7.65 -0.17
CA GLN A 58 5.73 -8.73 -0.98
C GLN A 58 7.26 -8.75 -0.88
N LEU A 59 7.89 -7.57 -0.95
CA LEU A 59 9.33 -7.42 -0.81
C LEU A 59 9.81 -7.83 0.59
N GLU A 60 9.09 -7.44 1.65
CA GLU A 60 9.38 -7.85 3.02
C GLU A 60 9.34 -9.37 3.18
N LYS A 61 8.34 -10.05 2.59
CA LYS A 61 8.23 -11.51 2.61
C LYS A 61 9.38 -12.18 1.85
N ALA A 62 9.71 -11.68 0.66
CA ALA A 62 10.80 -12.20 -0.13
C ALA A 62 12.13 -12.04 0.61
N LEU A 63 12.38 -10.86 1.19
CA LEU A 63 13.57 -10.57 1.98
C LEU A 63 13.66 -11.46 3.22
N ALA A 64 12.55 -11.66 3.93
CA ALA A 64 12.51 -12.53 5.10
C ALA A 64 12.89 -13.98 4.75
N ARG A 65 12.38 -14.50 3.63
CA ARG A 65 12.71 -15.84 3.13
C ARG A 65 14.21 -15.96 2.80
N GLU A 66 14.74 -15.05 2.00
CA GLU A 66 16.16 -15.05 1.62
C GLU A 66 17.09 -14.91 2.84
N THR A 67 16.69 -14.11 3.82
CA THR A 67 17.45 -13.92 5.07
C THR A 67 17.45 -15.20 5.90
N LEU A 68 16.30 -15.87 6.00
CA LEU A 68 16.18 -17.14 6.70
C LEU A 68 17.03 -18.23 6.04
N ASP A 69 16.97 -18.35 4.71
CA ASP A 69 17.75 -19.32 3.95
C ASP A 69 19.26 -19.11 4.18
N LYS A 70 19.73 -17.85 4.10
CA LYS A 70 21.12 -17.49 4.42
C LYS A 70 21.51 -17.84 5.86
N HIS A 71 20.62 -17.58 6.81
CA HIS A 71 20.88 -17.89 8.22
C HIS A 71 21.04 -19.40 8.45
N ILE A 72 20.13 -20.21 7.90
CA ILE A 72 20.16 -21.68 8.00
C ILE A 72 21.44 -22.23 7.37
N ILE A 73 21.80 -21.76 6.18
CA ILE A 73 23.02 -22.19 5.50
C ILE A 73 24.25 -21.81 6.33
N GLY A 74 24.29 -20.58 6.85
CA GLY A 74 25.36 -20.13 7.73
C GLY A 74 25.52 -21.04 8.96
N GLU A 75 24.43 -21.37 9.63
CA GLU A 75 24.44 -22.27 10.79
C GLU A 75 24.91 -23.69 10.42
N ALA A 76 24.48 -24.21 9.27
CA ALA A 76 24.92 -25.51 8.78
C ALA A 76 26.43 -25.53 8.47
N LEU A 77 26.95 -24.48 7.82
CA LEU A 77 28.37 -24.34 7.53
C LEU A 77 29.21 -24.22 8.81
N GLU A 78 28.72 -23.48 9.81
CA GLU A 78 29.36 -23.37 11.13
C GLU A 78 29.45 -24.73 11.82
N LYS A 79 28.37 -25.53 11.80
CA LYS A 79 28.37 -26.89 12.35
C LYS A 79 29.38 -27.79 11.63
N LEU A 80 29.45 -27.71 10.30
CA LEU A 80 30.41 -28.48 9.50
C LEU A 80 31.86 -28.03 9.69
N ARG A 81 32.08 -26.79 10.14
CA ARG A 81 33.42 -26.26 10.43
C ARG A 81 34.00 -26.79 11.75
N ASP A 82 33.17 -27.25 12.70
CA ASP A 82 33.66 -27.84 13.96
C ASP A 82 34.35 -29.20 13.67
N PRO A 83 35.65 -29.35 13.98
CA PRO A 83 36.43 -30.56 13.69
C PRO A 83 35.82 -31.84 14.26
N ARG A 84 35.07 -31.75 15.36
CA ARG A 84 34.44 -32.90 16.04
C ARG A 84 33.35 -33.56 15.20
N TRP A 85 32.84 -32.91 14.14
CA TRP A 85 31.92 -33.53 13.20
C TRP A 85 32.61 -34.40 12.15
N ARG A 86 33.89 -34.17 11.80
CA ARG A 86 34.64 -35.05 10.89
C ARG A 86 34.92 -36.42 11.52
N GLU A 87 35.36 -36.42 12.78
CA GLU A 87 35.75 -37.64 13.50
C GLU A 87 34.57 -38.61 13.76
N ARG A 88 33.34 -38.11 13.86
CA ARG A 88 32.15 -38.96 14.01
C ARG A 88 31.72 -39.66 12.71
N GLY A 89 32.10 -39.14 11.55
CA GLY A 89 31.80 -39.77 10.25
C GLY A 89 32.72 -40.94 9.95
N GLU A 90 33.99 -40.87 10.36
CA GLU A 90 35.00 -41.91 10.13
C GLU A 90 34.91 -43.09 11.10
N SER A 91 34.21 -42.94 12.23
CA SER A 91 34.08 -43.98 13.26
C SER A 91 32.89 -44.93 13.05
N SER A 92 32.18 -44.83 11.91
CA SER A 92 31.04 -45.69 11.54
C SER A 92 31.27 -46.51 10.26
N GLU A 93 32.52 -46.61 9.79
CA GLU A 93 32.94 -47.54 8.72
C GLU A 93 33.71 -48.74 9.27
#